data_AF-A0A1H3S8J5-F1
#
_entry.id   AF-A0A1H3S8J5-F1
#
_cell.length_a   1.000
_cell.length_b   1.000
_cell.length_c   1.000
_cell.angle_alpha   90.00
_cell.angle_beta   90.00
_cell.angle_gamma   90.00
#
_symmetry.space_group_name_H-M   'P 1'
#
loop_
_entity.id
_entity.type
_entity.pdbx_description
1 polymer ?
#
loop_
_entity_poly.entity_id
_entity_poly.type
_entity_poly.pdbx_seq_one_letter_code
_entity_poly.pdbx_strand_id
1 'polypeptide(L)'
;MTSPNEVGVGPFKTVDFLETIGFTGEYRDCNTLPFYKDIEATNRVRFDSADAALGNGKFKGTVLTDHVPEFTLRLTGEGNDQENRHVDDTLNHPERTFPSLLGKNAPGRSVDDPLERLMDPERRRKNHDAAVKICVDVWGKDYAQGDMECDEYPFQSTYQGAAESTGDQPFSWHGSARPIPRADNGTGGTLLANFYGRNRVLDKDRFYVTVVP
;
A
#
# COMPACT_ATOMS: atom_id res chain seq x y z
N MET A 1 18.12 -13.77 11.49
CA MET A 1 19.40 -13.12 11.13
C MET A 1 19.14 -11.64 10.86
N THR A 2 19.13 -10.73 11.84
CA THR A 2 18.93 -9.29 11.53
C THR A 2 20.03 -8.78 10.60
N SER A 3 19.77 -7.80 9.72
CA SER A 3 20.82 -7.10 8.96
C SER A 3 21.92 -6.67 9.93
N PRO A 4 23.09 -7.32 9.91
CA PRO A 4 24.12 -7.06 10.89
C PRO A 4 24.95 -5.88 10.38
N ASN A 5 24.76 -4.70 10.96
CA ASN A 5 25.66 -3.53 10.80
C ASN A 5 25.53 -2.71 9.49
N GLU A 6 24.33 -2.23 9.13
CA GLU A 6 24.13 -1.24 8.05
C GLU A 6 24.60 -1.68 6.65
N VAL A 7 24.92 -2.97 6.47
CA VAL A 7 25.20 -3.58 5.18
C VAL A 7 23.89 -3.83 4.43
N GLY A 8 23.87 -3.41 3.17
CA GLY A 8 22.71 -3.47 2.28
C GLY A 8 22.85 -2.48 1.13
N VAL A 9 21.95 -2.57 0.14
CA VAL A 9 21.93 -1.71 -1.05
C VAL A 9 20.82 -0.68 -0.97
N GLY A 10 21.04 0.51 -1.53
CA GLY A 10 20.01 1.56 -1.62
C GLY A 10 19.78 2.37 -0.33
N PRO A 11 18.72 3.21 -0.30
CA PRO A 11 18.40 4.09 0.83
C PRO A 11 17.84 3.32 2.04
N PHE A 12 17.26 2.14 1.83
CA PHE A 12 16.87 1.20 2.86
C PHE A 12 17.89 0.07 2.82
N LYS A 13 18.60 -0.24 3.91
CA LYS A 13 19.60 -1.30 3.86
C LYS A 13 18.88 -2.64 3.84
N THR A 14 18.71 -3.22 2.66
CA THR A 14 18.04 -4.52 2.47
C THR A 14 19.04 -5.62 2.13
N VAL A 15 18.76 -6.83 2.61
CA VAL A 15 19.46 -8.06 2.27
C VAL A 15 18.42 -9.14 2.01
N ASP A 16 18.37 -9.63 0.78
CA ASP A 16 17.50 -10.71 0.34
C ASP A 16 18.29 -12.01 0.26
N PHE A 17 17.69 -13.11 0.72
CA PHE A 17 18.27 -14.44 0.60
C PHE A 17 17.16 -15.49 0.47
N LEU A 18 17.56 -16.64 -0.04
CA LEU A 18 16.72 -17.81 -0.19
C LEU A 18 16.98 -18.75 0.99
N GLU A 19 15.95 -19.07 1.76
CA GLU A 19 16.04 -20.06 2.83
C GLU A 19 15.37 -21.36 2.40
N THR A 20 16.06 -22.49 2.59
CA THR A 20 15.49 -23.83 2.43
C THR A 20 15.35 -24.45 3.81
N ILE A 21 14.11 -24.72 4.23
CA ILE A 21 13.81 -25.29 5.55
C ILE A 21 13.29 -26.71 5.35
N GLY A 22 13.89 -27.68 6.05
CA GLY A 22 13.40 -29.06 6.15
C GLY A 22 12.54 -29.24 7.40
N PHE A 23 11.39 -29.89 7.25
CA PHE A 23 10.50 -30.24 8.38
C PHE A 23 10.50 -31.75 8.62
N THR A 24 10.52 -32.16 9.88
CA THR A 24 10.28 -33.56 10.30
C THR A 24 9.12 -33.59 11.28
N GLY A 25 8.02 -34.23 10.88
CA GLY A 25 6.84 -34.45 11.73
C GLY A 25 6.84 -35.88 12.29
N GLU A 26 6.61 -36.03 13.59
CA GLU A 26 6.45 -37.33 14.25
C GLU A 26 5.09 -37.39 14.95
N TYR A 27 4.31 -38.43 14.69
CA TYR A 27 3.03 -38.67 15.37
C TYR A 27 3.29 -39.36 16.72
N ARG A 28 2.90 -38.71 17.83
CA ARG A 28 3.09 -39.22 19.20
C ARG A 28 1.86 -39.93 19.78
N ASP A 29 1.17 -40.74 18.98
CA ASP A 29 0.01 -41.51 19.44
C ASP A 29 0.31 -42.99 19.69
N CYS A 30 1.57 -43.40 19.52
CA CYS A 30 2.07 -44.78 19.62
C CYS A 30 1.35 -45.81 18.73
N ASN A 31 0.45 -45.38 17.85
CA ASN A 31 -0.38 -46.22 16.98
C ASN A 31 -0.14 -45.91 15.49
N THR A 32 0.39 -44.73 15.18
CA THR A 32 0.72 -44.30 13.83
C THR A 32 2.20 -44.60 13.54
N LEU A 33 2.46 -45.41 12.51
CA LEU A 33 3.83 -45.62 12.02
C LEU A 33 4.42 -44.26 11.60
N PRO A 34 5.64 -43.90 12.05
CA PRO A 34 6.26 -42.64 11.68
C PRO A 34 6.37 -42.52 10.15
N PHE A 35 5.74 -41.50 9.59
CA PHE A 35 5.88 -41.15 8.18
C PHE A 35 6.87 -40.00 8.07
N TYR A 36 8.06 -40.29 7.54
CA TYR A 36 9.07 -39.29 7.24
C TYR A 36 8.83 -38.77 5.83
N LYS A 37 8.58 -37.47 5.71
CA LYS A 37 8.57 -36.78 4.43
C LYS A 37 9.49 -35.58 4.53
N ASP A 38 10.56 -35.62 3.76
CA ASP A 38 11.37 -34.44 3.51
C ASP A 38 10.51 -33.47 2.70
N ILE A 39 10.06 -32.41 3.35
CA ILE A 39 9.41 -31.28 2.70
C ILE A 39 10.43 -30.16 2.74
N GLU A 40 10.95 -29.80 1.57
CA GLU A 40 11.73 -28.58 1.38
C GLU A 40 10.76 -27.43 1.12
N ALA A 41 10.78 -26.43 1.99
CA ALA A 41 10.10 -25.17 1.76
C ALA A 41 11.14 -24.10 1.39
N THR A 42 10.98 -23.52 0.21
CA THR A 42 11.78 -22.39 -0.26
C THR A 42 11.02 -21.10 0.07
N ASN A 43 11.60 -20.25 0.92
CA ASN A 43 11.03 -18.95 1.27
C ASN A 43 11.98 -17.84 0.85
N ARG A 44 11.43 -16.76 0.28
CA ARG A 44 12.18 -15.51 0.08
C ARG A 44 11.99 -14.62 1.29
N VAL A 45 13.11 -14.23 1.89
CA VAL A 45 13.13 -13.44 3.11
C VAL A 45 13.97 -12.20 2.88
N ARG A 46 13.43 -11.04 3.27
CA ARG A 46 14.18 -9.80 3.34
C ARG A 46 14.46 -9.46 4.80
N PHE A 47 15.73 -9.17 5.10
CA PHE A 47 16.10 -8.39 6.29
C PHE A 47 16.35 -6.95 5.88
N ASP A 48 15.79 -6.00 6.62
CA ASP A 48 15.93 -4.59 6.28
C ASP A 48 16.10 -3.66 7.48
N SER A 49 16.75 -2.52 7.24
CA SER A 49 16.71 -1.34 8.09
C SER A 49 16.28 -0.12 7.28
N ALA A 50 15.14 0.45 7.67
CA ALA A 50 14.58 1.66 7.09
C ALA A 50 14.52 2.83 8.08
N ASP A 51 14.95 2.60 9.33
CA ASP A 51 15.03 3.59 10.40
C ASP A 51 13.78 4.48 10.47
N ALA A 52 13.95 5.79 10.60
CA ALA A 52 12.85 6.75 10.65
C ALA A 52 12.06 6.85 9.32
N ALA A 53 12.62 6.39 8.19
CA ALA A 53 11.94 6.47 6.90
C ALA A 53 10.72 5.55 6.81
N LEU A 54 10.65 4.50 7.64
CA LEU A 54 9.47 3.63 7.74
C LEU A 54 8.28 4.30 8.47
N GLY A 55 8.50 5.44 9.13
CA GLY A 55 7.48 6.13 9.91
C GLY A 55 7.06 5.33 11.13
N ASN A 56 5.81 4.85 11.17
CA ASN A 56 5.20 4.19 12.34
C ASN A 56 5.68 2.74 12.56
N GLY A 57 6.70 2.29 11.83
CA GLY A 57 7.26 0.95 11.93
C GLY A 57 8.52 0.86 12.78
N LYS A 58 8.96 -0.37 13.06
CA LYS A 58 10.26 -0.62 13.72
C LYS A 58 11.41 -0.29 12.77
N PHE A 59 12.51 0.24 13.28
CA PHE A 59 13.66 0.63 12.45
C PHE A 59 14.28 -0.54 11.68
N LYS A 60 14.29 -1.73 12.27
CA LYS A 60 14.85 -2.96 11.70
C LYS A 60 13.80 -4.08 11.73
N GLY A 61 13.87 -4.99 10.78
CA GLY A 61 12.97 -6.15 10.78
C GLY A 61 13.21 -7.12 9.63
N THR A 62 12.22 -7.99 9.46
CA THR A 62 12.25 -9.11 8.53
C THR A 62 10.86 -9.32 7.96
N VAL A 63 10.78 -9.60 6.66
CA VAL A 63 9.52 -9.97 5.99
C VAL A 63 9.72 -11.18 5.07
N LEU A 64 8.65 -11.95 4.88
CA LEU A 64 8.54 -12.91 3.79
C LEU A 64 8.13 -12.12 2.54
N THR A 65 8.99 -12.05 1.53
CA THR A 65 8.74 -11.22 0.34
C THR A 65 7.79 -11.87 -0.66
N ASP A 66 7.53 -13.17 -0.49
CA ASP A 66 6.50 -13.90 -1.24
C ASP A 66 5.07 -13.54 -0.76
N HIS A 67 4.93 -12.94 0.44
CA HIS A 67 3.65 -12.47 0.95
C HIS A 67 3.38 -11.03 0.51
N VAL A 68 2.28 -10.83 -0.23
CA VAL A 68 1.77 -9.50 -0.56
C VAL A 68 0.73 -9.11 0.49
N PRO A 69 1.00 -8.12 1.37
CA PRO A 69 0.09 -7.75 2.44
C PRO A 69 -1.20 -7.09 1.90
N GLU A 70 -2.29 -7.34 2.63
CA GLU A 70 -3.62 -6.78 2.38
C GLU A 70 -3.87 -5.57 3.29
N PHE A 71 -4.26 -4.45 2.71
CA PHE A 71 -4.75 -3.27 3.41
C PHE A 71 -6.28 -3.27 3.39
N THR A 72 -6.89 -3.69 4.51
CA THR A 72 -8.35 -3.71 4.65
C THR A 72 -8.88 -2.36 5.14
N LEU A 73 -9.86 -1.81 4.42
CA LEU A 73 -10.62 -0.61 4.76
C LEU A 73 -12.07 -0.98 5.09
N ARG A 74 -12.66 -0.39 6.13
CA ARG A 74 -14.07 -0.59 6.49
C ARG A 74 -14.92 0.59 6.06
N LEU A 75 -16.03 0.36 5.33
CA LEU A 75 -16.86 1.47 4.84
C LEU A 75 -17.40 2.39 5.93
N THR A 76 -17.57 1.87 7.15
CA THR A 76 -18.09 2.63 8.28
C THR A 76 -17.42 2.27 9.61
N GLY A 77 -17.47 3.20 10.57
CA GLY A 77 -17.19 2.92 11.99
C GLY A 77 -15.73 3.08 12.40
N GLU A 78 -14.85 3.51 11.48
CA GLU A 78 -13.43 3.76 11.76
C GLU A 78 -13.06 5.26 11.77
N GLY A 79 -14.02 6.15 11.47
CA GLY A 79 -13.80 7.60 11.49
C GLY A 79 -13.10 8.14 10.24
N ASN A 80 -13.03 7.32 9.18
CA ASN A 80 -12.52 7.61 7.84
C ASN A 80 -13.49 7.09 6.77
N ASP A 81 -14.78 7.20 7.03
CA ASP A 81 -15.84 6.65 6.19
C ASP A 81 -15.82 7.28 4.78
N GLN A 82 -15.48 8.58 4.66
CA GLN A 82 -15.42 9.27 3.35
C GLN A 82 -14.18 8.89 2.53
N GLU A 83 -13.05 8.65 3.20
CA GLU A 83 -11.83 8.07 2.60
C GLU A 83 -12.15 6.68 2.02
N ASN A 84 -12.69 5.80 2.86
CA ASN A 84 -12.91 4.41 2.48
C ASN A 84 -13.96 4.30 1.37
N ARG A 85 -14.98 5.17 1.40
CA ARG A 85 -15.93 5.31 0.29
C ARG A 85 -15.27 5.81 -0.99
N HIS A 86 -14.25 6.65 -0.91
CA HIS A 86 -13.55 7.14 -2.11
C HIS A 86 -12.76 6.03 -2.77
N VAL A 87 -12.06 5.24 -1.96
CA VAL A 87 -11.36 4.04 -2.42
C VAL A 87 -12.36 3.04 -3.04
N ASP A 88 -13.49 2.79 -2.37
CA ASP A 88 -14.55 1.92 -2.89
C ASP A 88 -15.11 2.40 -4.23
N ASP A 89 -15.49 3.68 -4.32
CA ASP A 89 -15.98 4.25 -5.57
C ASP A 89 -14.93 4.12 -6.68
N THR A 90 -13.63 4.29 -6.37
CA THR A 90 -12.57 4.19 -7.37
C THR A 90 -12.34 2.77 -7.88
N LEU A 91 -12.48 1.77 -7.01
CA LEU A 91 -12.30 0.36 -7.36
C LEU A 91 -13.54 -0.27 -8.00
N ASN A 92 -14.73 0.12 -7.56
CA ASN A 92 -15.99 -0.58 -7.86
C ASN A 92 -17.01 0.27 -8.62
N HIS A 93 -16.90 1.61 -8.57
CA HIS A 93 -17.84 2.54 -9.18
C HIS A 93 -17.12 3.67 -9.94
N PRO A 94 -16.22 3.34 -10.90
CA PRO A 94 -15.38 4.34 -11.57
C PRO A 94 -16.18 5.44 -12.26
N GLU A 95 -17.45 5.23 -12.59
CA GLU A 95 -18.36 6.24 -13.13
C GLU A 95 -18.63 7.42 -12.17
N ARG A 96 -18.32 7.28 -10.88
CA ARG A 96 -18.51 8.30 -9.83
C ARG A 96 -17.23 9.08 -9.51
N THR A 97 -16.17 8.86 -10.28
CA THR A 97 -14.83 9.30 -9.93
C THR A 97 -14.21 10.21 -10.98
N PHE A 98 -13.26 11.05 -10.55
CA PHE A 98 -12.62 12.06 -11.40
C PHE A 98 -11.09 11.89 -11.42
N PRO A 99 -10.39 12.00 -12.56
CA PRO A 99 -10.91 12.46 -13.84
C PRO A 99 -11.84 11.44 -14.48
N SER A 100 -12.80 11.94 -15.26
CA SER A 100 -13.73 11.11 -16.02
C SER A 100 -13.00 10.55 -17.25
N LEU A 101 -12.75 9.24 -17.25
CA LEU A 101 -12.02 8.55 -18.32
C LEU A 101 -12.83 7.35 -18.83
N LEU A 102 -12.90 7.19 -20.16
CA LEU A 102 -13.48 5.99 -20.76
C LEU A 102 -12.59 4.77 -20.46
N GLY A 103 -13.19 3.69 -19.95
CA GLY A 103 -12.44 2.49 -19.60
C GLY A 103 -11.54 2.64 -18.36
N LYS A 104 -11.86 3.60 -17.49
CA LYS A 104 -11.19 3.78 -16.20
C LYS A 104 -11.16 2.48 -15.41
N ASN A 105 -9.97 2.11 -14.95
CA ASN A 105 -9.72 0.87 -14.24
C ASN A 105 -8.53 1.10 -13.29
N ALA A 106 -8.85 1.39 -12.02
CA ALA A 106 -7.85 1.66 -11.01
C ALA A 106 -7.22 0.35 -10.51
N PRO A 107 -5.89 0.32 -10.29
CA PRO A 107 -5.21 -0.84 -9.77
C PRO A 107 -5.39 -1.00 -8.25
N GLY A 108 -4.87 -2.10 -7.71
CA GLY A 108 -4.72 -2.31 -6.27
C GLY A 108 -5.74 -3.25 -5.63
N ARG A 109 -6.60 -3.92 -6.41
CA ARG A 109 -7.67 -4.78 -5.87
C ARG A 109 -7.26 -6.21 -5.56
N SER A 110 -6.06 -6.64 -5.96
CA SER A 110 -5.64 -8.03 -5.82
C SER A 110 -4.12 -8.19 -5.90
N VAL A 111 -3.64 -9.38 -5.57
CA VAL A 111 -2.22 -9.76 -5.72
C VAL A 111 -1.73 -9.73 -7.17
N ASP A 112 -2.61 -9.91 -8.15
CA ASP A 112 -2.28 -9.88 -9.59
C ASP A 112 -2.24 -8.45 -10.16
N ASP A 113 -2.87 -7.50 -9.46
CA ASP A 113 -2.90 -6.09 -9.81
C ASP A 113 -2.70 -5.24 -8.54
N PRO A 114 -1.49 -5.30 -7.92
CA PRO A 114 -1.22 -4.64 -6.65
C PRO A 114 -0.81 -3.17 -6.84
N LEU A 115 -0.84 -2.43 -5.74
CA LEU A 115 -0.14 -1.16 -5.62
C LEU A 115 1.31 -1.42 -5.22
N GLU A 116 2.20 -0.54 -5.66
CA GLU A 116 3.61 -0.53 -5.28
C GLU A 116 3.90 0.72 -4.46
N ARG A 117 4.47 0.54 -3.27
CA ARG A 117 4.80 1.63 -2.35
C ARG A 117 5.86 2.56 -2.95
N LEU A 118 5.60 3.86 -2.87
CA LEU A 118 6.54 4.93 -3.23
C LEU A 118 6.95 5.67 -1.96
N MET A 119 8.25 5.63 -1.63
CA MET A 119 8.78 6.28 -0.42
C MET A 119 9.44 7.64 -0.68
N ASP A 120 9.87 7.91 -1.91
CA ASP A 120 10.52 9.17 -2.28
C ASP A 120 9.58 10.38 -2.01
N PRO A 121 9.96 11.33 -1.13
CA PRO A 121 9.07 12.39 -0.69
C PRO A 121 8.77 13.41 -1.80
N GLU A 122 9.69 13.64 -2.74
CA GLU A 122 9.47 14.59 -3.83
C GLU A 122 8.47 14.03 -4.84
N ARG A 123 8.61 12.75 -5.19
CA ARG A 123 7.71 12.03 -6.08
C ARG A 123 6.32 11.86 -5.47
N ARG A 124 6.24 11.57 -4.17
CA ARG A 124 4.98 11.57 -3.42
C ARG A 124 4.26 12.91 -3.47
N ARG A 125 5.00 14.02 -3.32
CA ARG A 125 4.43 15.36 -3.43
C ARG A 125 3.93 15.64 -4.84
N LYS A 126 4.67 15.22 -5.88
CA LYS A 126 4.19 15.34 -7.28
C LYS A 126 2.87 14.60 -7.51
N ASN A 127 2.72 13.39 -6.96
CA ASN A 127 1.45 12.66 -7.03
C ASN A 127 0.30 13.47 -6.39
N HIS A 128 0.52 14.00 -5.19
CA HIS A 128 -0.49 14.81 -4.50
C HIS A 128 -0.81 16.10 -5.28
N ASP A 129 0.21 16.84 -5.73
CA ASP A 129 0.03 18.07 -6.51
C ASP A 129 -0.74 17.80 -7.82
N ALA A 130 -0.54 16.63 -8.43
CA ALA A 130 -1.27 16.20 -9.62
C ALA A 130 -2.73 15.83 -9.32
N ALA A 131 -3.02 15.18 -8.18
CA ALA A 131 -4.38 14.94 -7.71
C ALA A 131 -5.12 16.25 -7.39
N VAL A 132 -4.44 17.21 -6.74
CA VAL A 132 -5.00 18.54 -6.44
C VAL A 132 -5.43 19.28 -7.70
N LYS A 133 -4.72 19.12 -8.84
CA LYS A 133 -5.16 19.70 -10.12
C LYS A 133 -6.54 19.20 -10.54
N ILE A 134 -6.83 17.91 -10.31
CA ILE A 134 -8.15 17.32 -10.59
C ILE A 134 -9.20 17.89 -9.62
N CYS A 135 -8.89 17.99 -8.32
CA CYS A 135 -9.80 18.60 -7.35
C CYS A 135 -10.15 20.06 -7.70
N VAL A 136 -9.15 20.86 -8.10
CA VAL A 136 -9.34 22.25 -8.52
C VAL A 136 -10.14 22.35 -9.81
N ASP A 137 -9.93 21.45 -10.76
CA ASP A 137 -10.67 21.43 -12.04
C ASP A 137 -12.17 21.16 -11.83
N VAL A 138 -12.51 20.18 -11.00
CA VAL A 138 -13.89 19.72 -10.82
C VAL A 138 -14.68 20.53 -9.77
N TRP A 139 -14.04 20.91 -8.65
CA TRP A 139 -14.71 21.61 -7.54
C TRP A 139 -14.27 23.08 -7.36
N GLY A 140 -13.32 23.55 -8.17
CA GLY A 140 -12.78 24.91 -8.08
C GLY A 140 -11.66 25.05 -7.04
N LYS A 141 -10.89 26.13 -7.12
CA LYS A 141 -9.77 26.44 -6.21
C LYS A 141 -10.16 26.52 -4.72
N ASP A 142 -11.44 26.75 -4.47
CA ASP A 142 -12.03 26.95 -3.16
C ASP A 142 -12.61 25.64 -2.56
N TYR A 143 -12.34 24.48 -3.18
CA TYR A 143 -12.84 23.18 -2.71
C TYR A 143 -12.46 22.88 -1.25
N ALA A 144 -11.34 23.42 -0.79
CA ALA A 144 -10.83 23.22 0.57
C ALA A 144 -11.52 24.11 1.62
N GLN A 145 -12.40 25.03 1.21
CA GLN A 145 -13.22 25.82 2.13
C GLN A 145 -14.18 24.88 2.87
N GLY A 146 -14.24 24.99 4.20
CA GLY A 146 -15.09 24.12 5.04
C GLY A 146 -14.42 22.83 5.52
N ASP A 147 -13.11 22.86 5.77
CA ASP A 147 -12.32 21.73 6.31
C ASP A 147 -12.32 20.49 5.43
N MET A 148 -12.24 20.69 4.12
CA MET A 148 -12.07 19.64 3.12
C MET A 148 -10.62 19.55 2.67
N GLU A 149 -10.19 18.35 2.28
CA GLU A 149 -8.89 18.06 1.68
C GLU A 149 -9.06 17.20 0.45
N CYS A 150 -8.18 17.37 -0.54
CA CYS A 150 -8.18 16.52 -1.73
C CYS A 150 -7.60 15.16 -1.32
N ASP A 151 -8.42 14.13 -1.42
CA ASP A 151 -7.99 12.74 -1.28
C ASP A 151 -7.77 12.12 -2.66
N GLU A 152 -6.90 11.11 -2.72
CA GLU A 152 -6.44 10.47 -3.94
C GLU A 152 -6.29 8.94 -3.81
N TYR A 153 -6.84 8.22 -4.78
CA TYR A 153 -6.62 6.79 -4.94
C TYR A 153 -6.32 6.42 -6.40
N PRO A 154 -5.26 5.66 -6.75
CA PRO A 154 -4.21 5.15 -5.87
C PRO A 154 -3.47 6.23 -5.06
N PHE A 155 -3.08 5.89 -3.84
CA PHE A 155 -2.53 6.83 -2.85
C PHE A 155 -1.31 7.59 -3.37
N GLN A 156 -1.10 8.84 -2.92
CA GLN A 156 0.11 9.61 -3.26
C GLN A 156 1.42 8.88 -2.98
N SER A 157 1.40 7.95 -2.03
CA SER A 157 2.54 7.11 -1.68
C SER A 157 2.62 5.79 -2.43
N THR A 158 2.16 5.77 -3.68
CA THR A 158 2.28 4.63 -4.60
C THR A 158 2.82 5.05 -5.96
N TYR A 159 3.47 4.12 -6.65
CA TYR A 159 3.91 4.31 -8.04
C TYR A 159 2.73 4.44 -9.01
N GLN A 160 1.54 3.99 -8.62
CA GLN A 160 0.29 4.13 -9.37
C GLN A 160 -0.39 5.50 -9.14
N GLY A 161 0.20 6.39 -8.35
CA GLY A 161 -0.34 7.72 -8.08
C GLY A 161 -0.43 8.61 -9.32
N ALA A 162 -1.12 9.75 -9.17
CA ALA A 162 -1.60 10.58 -10.29
C ALA A 162 -0.51 11.12 -11.23
N ALA A 163 0.70 11.38 -10.73
CA ALA A 163 1.81 11.87 -11.53
C ALA A 163 2.69 10.72 -12.05
N GLU A 164 3.05 9.80 -11.16
CA GLU A 164 4.01 8.72 -11.44
C GLU A 164 3.50 7.74 -12.50
N SER A 165 2.20 7.43 -12.48
CA SER A 165 1.60 6.49 -13.45
C SER A 165 1.34 7.12 -14.82
N THR A 166 1.29 8.45 -14.92
CA THR A 166 0.87 9.17 -16.13
C THR A 166 1.98 10.02 -16.77
N GLY A 167 3.12 10.19 -16.10
CA GLY A 167 4.14 11.14 -16.54
C GLY A 167 3.66 12.60 -16.43
N ASP A 168 3.13 12.97 -15.26
CA ASP A 168 2.58 14.30 -14.95
C ASP A 168 1.35 14.71 -15.80
N GLN A 169 0.57 13.75 -16.30
CA GLN A 169 -0.67 13.96 -17.07
C GLN A 169 -1.91 13.48 -16.26
N PRO A 170 -2.27 14.16 -15.16
CA PRO A 170 -3.27 13.67 -14.20
C PRO A 170 -4.65 13.42 -14.80
N PHE A 171 -5.05 14.11 -15.86
CA PHE A 171 -6.38 13.92 -16.49
C PHE A 171 -6.47 12.64 -17.34
N SER A 172 -5.35 11.94 -17.56
CA SER A 172 -5.30 10.59 -18.14
C SER A 172 -5.21 9.48 -17.10
N TRP A 173 -5.25 9.85 -15.81
CA TRP A 173 -5.07 8.91 -14.71
C TRP A 173 -6.28 7.99 -14.55
N HIS A 174 -6.00 6.71 -14.33
CA HIS A 174 -7.03 5.70 -14.05
C HIS A 174 -7.47 5.67 -12.58
N GLY A 175 -6.87 6.49 -11.72
CA GLY A 175 -7.29 6.71 -10.34
C GLY A 175 -8.28 7.87 -10.19
N SER A 176 -8.57 8.24 -8.95
CA SER A 176 -9.53 9.27 -8.57
C SER A 176 -8.94 10.28 -7.61
N ALA A 177 -9.36 11.55 -7.76
CA ALA A 177 -9.19 12.58 -6.75
C ALA A 177 -10.55 13.15 -6.35
N ARG A 178 -10.77 13.37 -5.05
CA ARG A 178 -12.05 13.86 -4.51
C ARG A 178 -11.84 14.64 -3.21
N PRO A 179 -12.46 15.83 -3.05
CA PRO A 179 -12.53 16.49 -1.76
C PRO A 179 -13.31 15.65 -0.74
N ILE A 180 -12.70 15.37 0.40
CA ILE A 180 -13.33 14.73 1.56
C ILE A 180 -13.05 15.54 2.84
N PRO A 181 -13.80 15.36 3.95
CA PRO A 181 -13.50 16.03 5.20
C PRO A 181 -12.08 15.71 5.69
N ARG A 182 -11.36 16.73 6.18
CA ARG A 182 -9.99 16.63 6.71
C ARG A 182 -9.86 15.55 7.79
N ALA A 183 -10.87 15.42 8.65
CA ALA A 183 -10.84 14.43 9.73
C ALA A 183 -10.82 12.99 9.20
N ASP A 184 -11.63 12.70 8.18
CA ASP A 184 -11.66 11.40 7.51
C ASP A 184 -10.32 11.12 6.80
N ASN A 185 -9.83 12.10 6.02
CA ASN A 185 -8.56 11.98 5.28
C ASN A 185 -7.38 11.72 6.23
N GLY A 186 -7.25 12.53 7.29
CA GLY A 186 -6.18 12.38 8.28
C GLY A 186 -6.22 11.04 9.02
N THR A 187 -7.42 10.52 9.28
CA THR A 187 -7.60 9.19 9.89
C THR A 187 -7.20 8.08 8.90
N GLY A 188 -7.64 8.18 7.65
CA GLY A 188 -7.24 7.28 6.56
C GLY A 188 -5.73 7.22 6.36
N GLY A 189 -5.08 8.38 6.24
CA GLY A 189 -3.62 8.49 6.14
C GLY A 189 -2.88 7.89 7.34
N THR A 190 -3.43 8.01 8.55
CA THR A 190 -2.86 7.39 9.76
C THR A 190 -2.95 5.86 9.71
N LEU A 191 -4.10 5.32 9.27
CA LEU A 191 -4.28 3.88 9.10
C LEU A 191 -3.33 3.31 8.04
N LEU A 192 -3.20 4.01 6.91
CA LEU A 192 -2.28 3.64 5.84
C LEU A 192 -0.81 3.66 6.31
N ALA A 193 -0.40 4.70 7.05
CA ALA A 193 0.94 4.79 7.64
C ALA A 193 1.21 3.64 8.64
N ASN A 194 0.22 3.30 9.47
CA ASN A 194 0.28 2.17 10.38
C ASN A 194 0.38 0.83 9.64
N PHE A 195 -0.35 0.66 8.54
CA PHE A 195 -0.28 -0.51 7.68
C PHE A 195 1.15 -0.71 7.13
N TYR A 196 1.74 0.35 6.56
CA TYR A 196 3.12 0.27 6.06
C TYR A 196 4.12 -0.08 7.16
N GLY A 197 3.99 0.53 8.35
CA GLY A 197 4.87 0.25 9.48
C GLY A 197 4.75 -1.17 10.03
N ARG A 198 3.51 -1.68 10.16
CA ARG A 198 3.22 -3.04 10.68
C ARG A 198 3.68 -4.13 9.73
N ASN A 199 3.48 -3.95 8.42
CA ASN A 199 3.84 -4.93 7.40
C ASN A 199 5.23 -4.70 6.78
N ARG A 200 5.96 -3.68 7.27
CA ARG A 200 7.26 -3.23 6.73
C ARG A 200 7.26 -3.03 5.20
N VAL A 201 6.22 -2.39 4.67
CA VAL A 201 6.12 -2.11 3.22
C VAL A 201 7.10 -0.99 2.86
N LEU A 202 8.18 -1.35 2.18
CA LEU A 202 9.23 -0.44 1.69
C LEU A 202 9.01 -0.04 0.24
N ASP A 203 9.89 0.80 -0.32
CA ASP A 203 9.79 1.23 -1.71
C ASP A 203 9.74 0.03 -2.67
N LYS A 204 8.79 0.07 -3.61
CA LYS A 204 8.42 -0.99 -4.57
C LYS A 204 7.83 -2.25 -3.97
N ASP A 205 7.66 -2.34 -2.66
CA ASP A 205 6.90 -3.46 -2.09
C ASP A 205 5.44 -3.37 -2.56
N ARG A 206 4.93 -4.54 -2.93
CA ARG A 206 3.57 -4.72 -3.41
C ARG A 206 2.62 -4.86 -2.23
N PHE A 207 1.42 -4.29 -2.35
CA PHE A 207 0.30 -4.52 -1.45
C PHE A 207 -1.01 -4.34 -2.22
N TYR A 208 -2.11 -4.86 -1.71
CA TYR A 208 -3.43 -4.65 -2.30
C TYR A 208 -4.43 -4.17 -1.25
N VAL A 209 -5.55 -3.65 -1.70
CA VAL A 209 -6.57 -3.00 -0.89
C VAL A 209 -7.87 -3.75 -1.06
N THR A 210 -8.54 -4.00 0.07
CA THR A 210 -9.88 -4.57 0.11
C THR A 210 -10.76 -3.63 0.91
N VAL A 211 -11.95 -3.31 0.37
CA VAL A 211 -12.96 -2.56 1.10
C VAL A 211 -14.05 -3.53 1.57
N VAL A 212 -14.35 -3.51 2.86
CA VAL A 212 -15.38 -4.36 3.48
C VAL A 212 -16.50 -3.50 4.08
N PRO A 213 -17.72 -4.05 4.21
CA PRO A 213 -18.84 -3.37 4.87
C PRO A 213 -18.54 -2.93 6.31
#